data_AF-A0A836UJD5-F1
#
_entry.id   AF-A0A836UJD5-F1
#
_cell.length_a   1.000
_cell.length_b   1.000
_cell.length_c   1.000
_cell.angle_alpha   90.00
_cell.angle_beta   90.00
_cell.angle_gamma   90.00
#
_symmetry.space_group_name_H-M   'P 1'
#
loop_
_entity.id
_entity.type
_entity.pdbx_description
1 polymer ?
#
loop_
_entity_poly.entity_id
_entity_poly.type
_entity_poly.pdbx_seq_one_letter_code
_entity_poly.pdbx_strand_id
1 'polypeptide(L)'
;MVQQLAADLEIDYRRLYEMLRVYRALPIFRTSGKLTWSHYLTLLKAPDETREHYAKRAAEEGLSVRQLQEAIATDASALPPPQTTPRKPVSGLRAKRGILHTYRLVELFRPNSARELVLDLGFTLRRQVDLKDVADAELGTVVASTRKGKGYTLTRVEVKREQLFTFVALVKRVVDGDTLLVEVDCGFGCWMQQRLRLRGIDTPELKTAEGRRAHAFVQDALGQLDFVVVKTARPDKYDRYLADVFYLPGERDAGKVAAEGVYLNNQLLKEGLASAFVVGA
;
A
#
# COMPACT_ATOMS: atom_id res chain seq x y z
N MET A 1 5.81 11.85 25.68
CA MET A 1 4.79 11.42 24.70
C MET A 1 3.86 10.30 25.23
N VAL A 2 4.32 9.07 25.50
CA VAL A 2 3.40 7.98 25.97
C VAL A 2 2.85 8.22 27.39
N GLN A 3 3.64 8.79 28.31
CA GLN A 3 3.16 9.14 29.66
C GLN A 3 2.10 10.24 29.67
N GLN A 4 2.26 11.26 28.82
CA GLN A 4 1.26 12.33 28.66
C GLN A 4 -0.04 11.78 28.08
N LEU A 5 0.07 10.93 27.05
CA LEU A 5 -1.09 10.27 26.44
C LEU A 5 -1.82 9.32 27.42
N ALA A 6 -1.12 8.67 28.35
CA ALA A 6 -1.74 7.84 29.39
C ALA A 6 -2.57 8.68 30.37
N ALA A 7 -2.07 9.86 30.75
CA ALA A 7 -2.79 10.80 31.60
C ALA A 7 -4.02 11.38 30.87
N ASP A 8 -3.87 11.76 29.60
CA ASP A 8 -4.96 12.34 28.80
C ASP A 8 -6.10 11.35 28.53
N LEU A 9 -5.79 10.05 28.42
CA LEU A 9 -6.77 8.99 28.16
C LEU A 9 -7.32 8.34 29.43
N GLU A 10 -6.85 8.73 30.61
CA GLU A 10 -7.17 8.08 31.89
C GLU A 10 -6.93 6.55 31.88
N ILE A 11 -5.92 6.11 31.11
CA ILE A 11 -5.54 4.69 30.99
C ILE A 11 -4.22 4.47 31.70
N ASP A 12 -4.13 3.37 32.44
CA ASP A 12 -2.89 2.94 33.09
C ASP A 12 -1.69 2.93 32.09
N TYR A 13 -0.59 3.57 32.49
CA TYR A 13 0.59 3.74 31.65
C TYR A 13 1.15 2.41 31.16
N ARG A 14 1.18 1.39 32.02
CA ARG A 14 1.68 0.05 31.65
C ARG A 14 0.77 -0.59 30.63
N ARG A 15 -0.55 -0.45 30.79
CA ARG A 15 -1.54 -0.93 29.81
C ARG A 15 -1.39 -0.24 28.45
N LEU A 16 -1.22 1.08 28.42
CA LEU A 16 -1.00 1.83 27.18
C LEU A 16 0.32 1.41 26.50
N TYR A 17 1.37 1.19 27.29
CA TYR A 17 2.65 0.70 26.80
C TYR A 17 2.56 -0.72 26.25
N GLU A 18 1.83 -1.61 26.91
CA GLU A 18 1.53 -2.96 26.44
C GLU A 18 0.72 -2.96 25.13
N MET A 19 -0.28 -2.08 25.00
CA MET A 19 -1.02 -1.83 23.76
C MET A 19 -0.11 -1.41 22.61
N LEU A 20 0.81 -0.48 22.87
CA LEU A 20 1.79 -0.04 21.89
C LEU A 20 2.76 -1.16 21.49
N ARG A 21 3.18 -2.01 22.44
CA ARG A 21 4.04 -3.16 22.18
C ARG A 21 3.35 -4.21 21.32
N VAL A 22 2.11 -4.57 21.64
CA VAL A 22 1.30 -5.49 20.81
C VAL A 22 1.12 -4.90 19.42
N TYR A 23 0.74 -3.62 19.30
CA TYR A 23 0.55 -2.96 18.01
C TYR A 23 1.81 -2.98 17.14
N ARG A 24 2.99 -2.70 17.73
CA ARG A 24 4.27 -2.71 17.00
C ARG A 24 4.74 -4.11 16.61
N ALA A 25 4.49 -5.10 17.45
CA ALA A 25 4.98 -6.47 17.28
C ALA A 25 4.02 -7.39 16.51
N LEU A 26 2.75 -6.98 16.38
CA LEU A 26 1.68 -7.68 15.69
C LEU A 26 0.93 -6.69 14.79
N PRO A 27 1.54 -6.26 13.67
CA PRO A 27 0.98 -5.22 12.81
C PRO A 27 -0.42 -5.58 12.32
N ILE A 28 -0.70 -6.87 12.07
CA ILE A 28 -2.05 -7.36 11.76
C ILE A 28 -2.75 -7.85 13.03
N PHE A 29 -3.32 -6.92 13.79
CA PHE A 29 -4.27 -7.26 14.85
C PHE A 29 -5.53 -7.85 14.22
N ARG A 30 -5.57 -9.18 14.04
CA ARG A 30 -6.79 -9.86 13.64
C ARG A 30 -7.69 -9.89 14.86
N THR A 31 -8.74 -9.07 14.89
CA THR A 31 -9.84 -9.26 15.83
C THR A 31 -10.56 -10.57 15.51
N SER A 32 -9.93 -11.72 15.81
CA SER A 32 -10.64 -12.98 15.86
C SER A 32 -11.36 -13.00 17.21
N GLY A 33 -12.65 -13.33 17.22
CA GLY A 33 -13.39 -13.54 18.48
C GLY A 33 -12.84 -14.69 19.33
N LYS A 34 -11.74 -15.33 18.91
CA LYS A 34 -11.11 -16.49 19.52
C LYS A 34 -9.88 -16.16 20.36
N LEU A 35 -9.20 -15.02 20.12
CA LEU A 35 -8.00 -14.63 20.86
C LEU A 35 -8.26 -13.39 21.74
N THR A 36 -8.04 -13.55 23.04
CA THR A 36 -8.19 -12.45 24.01
C THR A 36 -6.93 -11.60 24.12
N TRP A 37 -7.04 -10.42 24.75
CA TRP A 37 -5.88 -9.55 25.06
C TRP A 37 -4.71 -10.28 25.71
N SER A 38 -5.01 -11.19 26.65
CA SER A 38 -3.99 -12.00 27.33
C SER A 38 -3.25 -12.96 26.38
N HIS A 39 -3.90 -13.46 25.33
CA HIS A 39 -3.21 -14.26 24.30
C HIS A 39 -2.17 -13.40 23.56
N TYR A 40 -2.52 -12.16 23.21
CA TYR A 40 -1.60 -11.24 22.56
C TYR A 40 -0.39 -10.87 23.42
N LEU A 41 -0.58 -10.66 24.72
CA LEU A 41 0.53 -10.47 25.65
C LEU A 41 1.42 -11.70 25.78
N THR A 42 0.86 -12.91 25.72
CA THR A 42 1.63 -14.15 25.71
C THR A 42 2.42 -14.32 24.41
N LEU A 43 1.83 -13.96 23.26
CA LEU A 43 2.51 -13.98 21.96
C LEU A 43 3.72 -13.04 21.90
N LEU A 44 3.71 -11.91 22.64
CA LEU A 44 4.88 -11.04 22.75
C LEU A 44 6.10 -11.74 23.39
N LYS A 45 5.90 -12.84 24.12
CA LYS A 45 6.98 -13.63 24.72
C LYS A 45 7.60 -14.61 23.72
N ALA A 46 6.92 -14.92 22.62
CA ALA A 46 7.46 -15.76 21.55
C ALA A 46 8.46 -14.95 20.68
N PRO A 47 9.48 -15.61 20.09
CA PRO A 47 10.34 -15.01 19.08
C PRO A 47 9.54 -14.42 17.91
N ASP A 48 10.00 -13.29 17.36
CA ASP A 48 9.30 -12.55 16.29
C ASP A 48 8.90 -13.47 15.12
N GLU A 49 9.81 -14.35 14.70
CA GLU A 49 9.68 -15.25 13.54
C GLU A 49 8.59 -16.32 13.71
N THR A 50 8.27 -16.70 14.95
CA THR A 50 7.32 -17.79 15.27
C THR A 50 5.98 -17.28 15.77
N ARG A 51 5.86 -15.97 16.01
CA ARG A 51 4.71 -15.36 16.66
C ARG A 51 3.42 -15.53 15.86
N GLU A 52 3.48 -15.42 14.54
CA GLU A 52 2.31 -15.64 13.68
C GLU A 52 1.88 -17.11 13.66
N HIS A 53 2.84 -18.05 13.70
CA HIS A 53 2.56 -19.48 13.79
C HIS A 53 1.77 -19.80 15.06
N TYR A 54 2.24 -19.35 16.22
CA TYR A 54 1.53 -19.56 17.49
C TYR A 54 0.18 -18.86 17.54
N ALA A 55 0.06 -17.65 16.97
CA ALA A 55 -1.21 -16.94 16.91
C ALA A 55 -2.24 -17.73 16.08
N LYS A 56 -1.84 -18.27 14.93
CA LYS A 56 -2.68 -19.10 14.08
C LYS A 56 -3.07 -20.40 14.77
N ARG A 57 -2.08 -21.11 15.34
CA ARG A 57 -2.29 -22.35 16.08
C ARG A 57 -3.27 -22.15 17.24
N ALA A 58 -3.11 -21.09 18.04
CA ALA A 58 -4.02 -20.78 19.13
C ALA A 58 -5.46 -20.51 18.65
N ALA A 59 -5.64 -19.83 17.51
CA ALA A 59 -6.96 -19.53 16.95
C ALA A 59 -7.64 -20.74 16.28
N GLU A 60 -6.86 -21.64 15.68
CA GLU A 60 -7.36 -22.84 14.99
C GLU A 60 -7.68 -23.95 15.99
N GLU A 61 -6.77 -24.22 16.94
CA GLU A 61 -6.90 -25.27 17.96
C GLU A 61 -7.69 -24.82 19.20
N GLY A 62 -7.99 -23.52 19.34
CA GLY A 62 -8.71 -22.98 20.49
C GLY A 62 -7.91 -23.05 21.79
N LEU A 63 -6.60 -22.85 21.72
CA LEU A 63 -5.70 -22.96 22.87
C LEU A 63 -6.03 -21.90 23.91
N SER A 64 -6.04 -22.29 25.18
CA SER A 64 -6.03 -21.35 26.31
C SER A 64 -4.70 -20.62 26.43
N VAL A 65 -4.67 -19.49 27.14
CA VAL A 65 -3.45 -18.71 27.42
C VAL A 65 -2.34 -19.58 28.03
N ARG A 66 -2.72 -20.52 28.90
CA ARG A 66 -1.79 -21.46 29.55
C ARG A 66 -1.20 -22.45 28.54
N GLN A 67 -2.03 -23.06 27.70
CA GLN A 67 -1.59 -24.00 26.66
C GLN A 67 -0.71 -23.30 25.62
N LEU A 68 -1.03 -22.05 25.27
CA LEU A 68 -0.21 -21.23 24.39
C LEU A 68 1.17 -20.94 25.01
N GLN A 69 1.21 -20.60 26.30
CA GLN A 69 2.47 -20.38 27.02
C GLN A 69 3.30 -21.66 27.12
N GLU A 70 2.67 -22.81 27.38
CA GLU A 70 3.33 -24.12 27.40
C GLU A 70 3.86 -24.50 26.01
N ALA A 71 3.11 -24.24 24.94
CA ALA A 71 3.56 -24.46 23.56
C ALA A 71 4.80 -23.62 23.22
N ILE A 72 4.78 -22.32 23.54
CA ILE A 72 5.92 -21.42 23.31
C ILE A 72 7.15 -21.87 24.11
N ALA A 73 6.96 -22.32 25.36
CA ALA A 73 8.06 -22.76 26.22
C ALA A 73 8.65 -24.11 25.77
N THR A 74 7.80 -25.02 25.27
CA THR A 74 8.21 -26.37 24.84
C THR A 74 8.98 -26.32 23.53
N ASP A 75 8.49 -25.54 22.57
CA ASP A 75 9.10 -25.38 21.25
C ASP A 75 10.36 -24.49 21.28
N ALA A 76 10.53 -23.62 22.29
CA ALA A 76 11.78 -22.87 22.51
C ALA A 76 12.95 -23.75 22.98
N SER A 77 12.68 -24.95 23.51
CA SER A 77 13.68 -25.91 24.01
C SER A 77 14.11 -26.94 22.96
N ALA A 78 13.32 -27.14 21.90
CA ALA A 78 13.61 -28.07 20.82
C ALA A 78 13.82 -27.29 19.51
N LEU A 79 15.05 -26.89 19.22
CA LEU A 79 15.40 -26.29 17.93
C LEU A 79 15.64 -27.38 16.87
N PRO A 80 14.83 -27.41 15.80
CA PRO A 80 15.33 -27.67 14.47
C PRO A 80 15.47 -26.34 13.69
N PRO A 81 16.40 -26.27 12.72
CA PRO A 81 16.53 -25.10 11.86
C PRO A 81 15.24 -24.83 11.05
N PRO A 82 15.04 -23.60 10.56
CA PRO A 82 13.76 -23.18 10.00
C PRO A 82 13.37 -24.04 8.80
N GLN A 83 12.27 -24.79 8.94
CA GLN A 83 11.61 -25.39 7.79
C GLN A 83 10.78 -24.30 7.12
N THR A 84 11.36 -23.68 6.09
CA THR A 84 10.62 -22.91 5.10
C THR A 84 9.59 -23.83 4.47
N THR A 85 8.34 -23.73 4.90
CA THR A 85 7.25 -24.44 4.22
C THR A 85 7.21 -23.96 2.76
N PRO A 86 7.14 -24.87 1.78
CA PRO A 86 7.09 -24.47 0.39
C PRO A 86 5.81 -23.66 0.15
N ARG A 87 5.99 -22.36 -0.18
CA ARG A 87 4.90 -21.46 -0.57
C ARG A 87 4.19 -22.09 -1.76
N LYS A 88 2.91 -22.44 -1.59
CA LYS A 88 2.07 -22.87 -2.71
C LYS A 88 2.16 -21.83 -3.83
N PRO A 89 2.35 -22.23 -5.10
CA PRO A 89 2.38 -21.30 -6.22
C PRO A 89 1.03 -20.59 -6.26
N VAL A 90 1.05 -19.29 -5.95
CA VAL A 90 -0.15 -18.47 -5.94
C VAL A 90 -0.56 -18.21 -7.40
N SER A 91 -1.85 -18.34 -7.69
CA SER A 91 -2.44 -17.80 -8.91
C SER A 91 -2.01 -16.34 -9.11
N GLY A 92 -1.47 -16.03 -10.31
CA GLY A 92 -0.85 -14.74 -10.59
C GLY A 92 -1.79 -13.55 -10.34
N LEU A 93 -1.26 -12.50 -9.72
CA LEU A 93 -2.02 -11.29 -9.43
C LEU A 93 -2.35 -10.55 -10.73
N ARG A 94 -3.64 -10.27 -10.97
CA ARG A 94 -4.07 -9.50 -12.15
C ARG A 94 -3.68 -8.03 -11.98
N ALA A 95 -2.93 -7.51 -12.95
CA ALA A 95 -2.62 -6.09 -13.07
C ALA A 95 -3.90 -5.28 -13.29
N LYS A 96 -4.08 -4.20 -12.52
CA LYS A 96 -5.06 -3.17 -12.83
C LYS A 96 -4.31 -2.06 -13.56
N ARG A 97 -4.51 -1.93 -14.87
CA ARG A 97 -3.95 -0.82 -15.66
C ARG A 97 -4.95 0.32 -15.77
N GLY A 98 -4.48 1.52 -16.07
CA GLY A 98 -5.31 2.70 -16.24
C GLY A 98 -4.68 3.67 -17.24
N ILE A 99 -5.27 4.86 -17.35
CA ILE A 99 -4.92 5.85 -18.36
C ILE A 99 -4.31 7.06 -17.66
N LEU A 100 -3.14 7.50 -18.14
CA LEU A 100 -2.44 8.67 -17.61
C LEU A 100 -3.22 9.95 -17.92
N HIS A 101 -3.04 10.97 -17.08
CA HIS A 101 -3.55 12.32 -17.28
C HIS A 101 -5.07 12.40 -17.51
N THR A 102 -5.83 11.46 -16.93
CA THR A 102 -7.29 11.50 -16.88
C THR A 102 -7.78 11.87 -15.50
N TYR A 103 -8.75 12.78 -15.43
CA TYR A 103 -9.22 13.42 -14.21
C TYR A 103 -10.73 13.49 -14.19
N ARG A 104 -11.31 13.43 -12.99
CA ARG A 104 -12.75 13.54 -12.80
C ARG A 104 -13.12 14.93 -12.33
N LEU A 105 -14.18 15.50 -12.88
CA LEU A 105 -14.78 16.73 -12.35
C LEU A 105 -15.55 16.41 -11.06
N VAL A 106 -15.20 17.12 -10.00
CA VAL A 106 -15.81 17.03 -8.68
C VAL A 106 -16.24 18.41 -8.20
N GLU A 107 -17.19 18.44 -7.28
CA GLU A 107 -17.64 19.69 -6.67
C GLU A 107 -16.68 20.09 -5.54
N LEU A 108 -16.24 21.35 -5.55
CA LEU A 108 -15.53 21.93 -4.43
C LEU A 108 -16.54 22.55 -3.46
N PHE A 109 -16.63 21.99 -2.26
CA PHE A 109 -17.42 22.62 -1.19
C PHE A 109 -16.79 23.96 -0.80
N ARG A 110 -17.55 25.04 -0.98
CA ARG A 110 -17.27 26.35 -0.40
C ARG A 110 -18.53 26.88 0.29
N PRO A 111 -18.44 27.28 1.57
CA PRO A 111 -19.54 27.96 2.23
C PRO A 111 -19.96 29.21 1.43
N ASN A 112 -21.28 29.42 1.27
CA ASN A 112 -21.87 30.62 0.67
C ASN A 112 -21.40 30.96 -0.76
N SER A 113 -20.92 29.98 -1.53
CA SER A 113 -20.47 30.17 -2.91
C SER A 113 -21.29 29.32 -3.88
N ALA A 114 -21.39 29.77 -5.13
CA ALA A 114 -21.94 28.95 -6.20
C ALA A 114 -21.12 27.65 -6.36
N ARG A 115 -21.78 26.58 -6.80
CA ARG A 115 -21.14 25.29 -7.09
C ARG A 115 -20.02 25.50 -8.09
N GLU A 116 -18.79 25.16 -7.70
CA GLU A 116 -17.63 25.23 -8.59
C GLU A 116 -17.09 23.84 -8.87
N LEU A 117 -16.96 23.50 -10.16
CA LEU A 117 -16.36 22.25 -10.60
C LEU A 117 -14.84 22.39 -10.65
N VAL A 118 -14.16 21.39 -10.09
CA VAL A 118 -12.70 21.31 -10.04
C VAL A 118 -12.26 19.92 -10.47
N LEU A 119 -11.00 19.78 -10.87
CA LEU A 119 -10.42 18.47 -11.16
C LEU A 119 -9.99 17.77 -9.87
N ASP A 120 -10.37 16.51 -9.73
CA ASP A 120 -9.78 15.57 -8.79
C ASP A 120 -8.48 15.00 -9.38
N LEU A 121 -7.35 15.42 -8.82
CA LEU A 121 -6.02 14.95 -9.23
C LEU A 121 -5.59 13.69 -8.47
N GLY A 122 -6.47 13.11 -7.65
CA GLY A 122 -6.14 12.04 -6.71
C GLY A 122 -5.44 12.55 -5.46
N PHE A 123 -5.17 11.66 -4.51
CA PHE A 123 -4.50 11.99 -3.24
C PHE A 123 -5.13 13.16 -2.47
N THR A 124 -6.46 13.27 -2.51
CA THR A 124 -7.26 14.38 -1.96
C THR A 124 -6.94 15.77 -2.54
N LEU A 125 -6.07 15.84 -3.55
CA LEU A 125 -5.69 17.07 -4.24
C LEU A 125 -6.76 17.45 -5.26
N ARG A 126 -7.28 18.66 -5.13
CA ARG A 126 -8.23 19.25 -6.06
C ARG A 126 -7.62 20.47 -6.71
N ARG A 127 -7.86 20.65 -8.01
CA ARG A 127 -7.31 21.77 -8.77
C ARG A 127 -8.39 22.50 -9.54
N GLN A 128 -8.49 23.80 -9.29
CA GLN A 128 -9.26 24.71 -10.12
C GLN A 128 -8.52 24.91 -11.44
N VAL A 129 -9.26 24.77 -12.55
CA VAL A 129 -8.75 24.91 -13.90
C VAL A 129 -9.78 25.66 -14.74
N ASP A 130 -9.31 26.30 -15.81
CA ASP A 130 -10.19 26.88 -16.82
C ASP A 130 -10.85 25.75 -17.62
N LEU A 131 -12.17 25.65 -17.51
CA LEU A 131 -12.99 24.64 -18.17
C LEU A 131 -13.48 25.08 -19.56
N LYS A 132 -12.93 26.15 -20.15
CA LYS A 132 -13.36 26.65 -21.48
C LYS A 132 -13.45 25.57 -22.57
N ASP A 133 -12.54 24.59 -22.57
CA ASP A 133 -12.51 23.52 -23.58
C ASP A 133 -13.62 22.49 -23.39
N VAL A 134 -14.26 22.51 -22.22
CA VAL A 134 -15.29 21.58 -21.75
C VAL A 134 -16.37 22.34 -20.95
N ALA A 135 -16.79 23.50 -21.45
CA ALA A 135 -17.62 24.45 -20.70
C ALA A 135 -19.00 23.91 -20.30
N ASP A 136 -19.53 22.98 -21.08
CA ASP A 136 -20.78 22.27 -20.87
C ASP A 136 -20.62 20.99 -20.00
N ALA A 137 -19.48 20.82 -19.31
CA ALA A 137 -19.20 19.59 -18.57
C ALA A 137 -19.89 19.57 -17.22
N GLU A 138 -20.48 18.42 -16.90
CA GLU A 138 -21.24 18.22 -15.68
C GLU A 138 -20.40 17.56 -14.58
N LEU A 139 -20.95 17.55 -13.36
CA LEU A 139 -20.35 16.86 -12.24
C LEU A 139 -20.10 15.38 -12.58
N GLY A 140 -18.87 14.93 -12.38
CA GLY A 140 -18.48 13.54 -12.59
C GLY A 140 -18.01 13.20 -14.00
N THR A 141 -18.10 14.13 -14.96
CA THR A 141 -17.47 13.99 -16.28
C THR A 141 -15.98 13.76 -16.14
N VAL A 142 -15.43 12.88 -16.98
CA VAL A 142 -14.00 12.59 -17.02
C VAL A 142 -13.36 13.33 -18.21
N VAL A 143 -12.22 13.94 -17.95
CA VAL A 143 -11.44 14.68 -18.94
C VAL A 143 -10.01 14.17 -18.97
N ALA A 144 -9.41 14.15 -20.15
CA ALA A 144 -7.97 13.99 -20.33
C ALA A 144 -7.33 15.37 -20.46
N SER A 145 -6.14 15.56 -19.88
CA SER A 145 -5.35 16.76 -20.09
C SER A 145 -4.22 16.50 -21.09
N THR A 146 -4.02 17.44 -22.00
CA THR A 146 -2.88 17.45 -22.92
C THR A 146 -2.11 18.76 -22.77
N ARG A 147 -0.79 18.66 -22.61
CA ARG A 147 0.06 19.85 -22.47
C ARG A 147 0.23 20.54 -23.82
N LYS A 148 -0.13 21.83 -23.90
CA LYS A 148 0.05 22.68 -25.08
C LYS A 148 0.86 23.92 -24.70
N GLY A 149 2.17 23.86 -24.93
CA GLY A 149 3.11 24.91 -24.53
C GLY A 149 3.19 25.06 -23.00
N LYS A 150 2.83 26.25 -22.48
CA LYS A 150 2.77 26.51 -21.03
C LYS A 150 1.41 26.17 -20.39
N GLY A 151 0.40 25.84 -21.19
CA GLY A 151 -0.96 25.54 -20.73
C GLY A 151 -1.34 24.07 -20.89
N TYR A 152 -2.56 23.77 -20.47
CA TYR A 152 -3.21 22.47 -20.65
C TYR A 152 -4.52 22.67 -21.40
N THR A 153 -4.81 21.76 -22.32
CA THR A 153 -6.12 21.63 -22.96
C THR A 153 -6.83 20.44 -22.38
N LEU A 154 -8.13 20.57 -22.13
CA LEU A 154 -8.97 19.49 -21.62
C LEU A 154 -9.82 18.90 -22.74
N THR A 155 -9.99 17.59 -22.74
CA THR A 155 -10.87 16.90 -23.69
C THR A 155 -11.67 15.84 -22.95
N ARG A 156 -12.97 15.75 -23.23
CA ARG A 156 -13.82 14.71 -22.64
C ARG A 156 -13.37 13.34 -23.12
N VAL A 157 -13.34 12.39 -22.21
CA VAL A 157 -13.00 11.00 -22.51
C VAL A 157 -13.95 10.05 -21.82
N GLU A 158 -14.33 9.00 -22.51
CA GLU A 158 -15.09 7.90 -21.93
C GLU A 158 -14.12 6.82 -21.44
N VAL A 159 -13.85 6.84 -20.14
CA VAL A 159 -13.00 5.85 -19.48
C VAL A 159 -13.72 5.30 -18.26
N LYS A 160 -13.47 4.02 -17.95
CA LYS A 160 -14.07 3.41 -16.76
C LYS A 160 -13.46 4.01 -15.50
N ARG A 161 -14.24 4.08 -14.42
CA ARG A 161 -13.76 4.64 -13.13
C ARG A 161 -12.52 3.92 -12.63
N GLU A 162 -12.39 2.62 -12.89
CA GLU A 162 -11.25 1.84 -12.49
C GLU A 162 -9.99 2.22 -13.26
N GLN A 163 -10.07 2.91 -14.41
CA GLN A 163 -8.91 3.31 -15.21
C GLN A 163 -8.31 4.66 -14.77
N LEU A 164 -8.96 5.37 -13.85
CA LEU A 164 -8.46 6.61 -13.26
C LEU A 164 -7.29 6.36 -12.30
N PHE A 165 -6.68 7.46 -11.82
CA PHE A 165 -5.63 7.46 -10.81
C PHE A 165 -4.39 6.66 -11.21
N THR A 166 -4.01 6.82 -12.48
CA THR A 166 -2.73 6.32 -13.01
C THR A 166 -1.81 7.51 -13.22
N PHE A 167 -0.59 7.42 -12.70
CA PHE A 167 0.35 8.53 -12.61
C PHE A 167 1.75 8.08 -13.02
N VAL A 168 2.52 9.04 -13.51
CA VAL A 168 3.98 8.91 -13.61
C VAL A 168 4.57 9.23 -12.25
N ALA A 169 5.55 8.44 -11.82
CA ALA A 169 6.19 8.64 -10.53
C ALA A 169 7.70 8.39 -10.62
N LEU A 170 8.46 9.22 -9.93
CA LEU A 170 9.89 9.02 -9.68
C LEU A 170 10.06 8.25 -8.38
N VAL A 171 10.78 7.12 -8.42
CA VAL A 171 11.10 6.35 -7.21
C VAL A 171 12.23 7.07 -6.48
N LYS A 172 11.94 7.68 -5.33
CA LYS A 172 12.94 8.36 -4.50
C LYS A 172 13.71 7.36 -3.63
N ARG A 173 13.00 6.37 -3.09
CA ARG A 173 13.59 5.34 -2.22
C ARG A 173 12.71 4.10 -2.14
N VAL A 174 13.34 2.93 -2.19
CA VAL A 174 12.73 1.65 -1.79
C VAL A 174 12.84 1.55 -0.27
N VAL A 175 11.71 1.61 0.44
CA VAL A 175 11.67 1.56 1.91
C VAL A 175 11.79 0.10 2.36
N ASP A 176 10.91 -0.75 1.81
CA ASP A 176 10.85 -2.19 2.03
C ASP A 176 10.56 -2.88 0.68
N GLY A 177 10.60 -4.20 0.61
CA GLY A 177 10.35 -4.95 -0.64
C GLY A 177 8.99 -4.70 -1.28
N ASP A 178 8.03 -4.14 -0.54
CA ASP A 178 6.70 -3.80 -1.01
C ASP A 178 6.29 -2.35 -0.72
N THR A 179 7.19 -1.51 -0.22
CA THR A 179 6.86 -0.14 0.16
C THR A 179 7.84 0.83 -0.48
N LEU A 180 7.30 1.75 -1.28
CA LEU A 180 8.05 2.73 -2.05
C LEU A 180 7.76 4.15 -1.55
N LEU A 181 8.81 4.96 -1.45
CA LEU A 181 8.68 6.42 -1.37
C LEU A 181 8.85 6.98 -2.78
N VAL A 182 7.81 7.60 -3.30
CA VAL A 182 7.79 8.13 -4.66
C VAL A 182 7.38 9.60 -4.68
N GLU A 183 7.81 10.29 -5.72
CA GLU A 183 7.31 11.61 -6.10
C GLU A 183 6.42 11.44 -7.33
N VAL A 184 5.14 11.73 -7.18
CA VAL A 184 4.09 11.48 -8.16
C VAL A 184 3.78 12.76 -8.93
N ASP A 185 3.76 12.69 -10.25
CA ASP A 185 3.22 13.75 -11.12
C ASP A 185 1.69 13.63 -11.17
N CYS A 186 1.00 14.53 -10.47
CA CYS A 186 -0.46 14.60 -10.48
C CYS A 186 -0.99 15.36 -11.72
N GLY A 187 -0.11 15.90 -12.56
CA GLY A 187 -0.41 16.81 -13.66
C GLY A 187 -0.55 18.26 -13.20
N PHE A 188 -0.74 19.15 -14.19
CA PHE A 188 -0.88 20.60 -13.95
C PHE A 188 0.28 21.25 -13.18
N GLY A 189 1.48 20.67 -13.27
CA GLY A 189 2.67 21.11 -12.53
C GLY A 189 2.62 20.81 -11.03
N CYS A 190 1.68 19.96 -10.59
CA CYS A 190 1.55 19.55 -9.20
C CYS A 190 2.27 18.21 -8.97
N TRP A 191 3.20 18.22 -8.01
CA TRP A 191 3.93 17.03 -7.59
C TRP A 191 3.59 16.70 -6.15
N MET A 192 3.49 15.41 -5.82
CA MET A 192 3.16 14.94 -4.48
C MET A 192 4.10 13.81 -4.07
N GLN A 193 4.74 13.93 -2.92
CA GLN A 193 5.48 12.81 -2.35
C GLN A 193 4.52 11.86 -1.61
N GLN A 194 4.57 10.57 -1.92
CA GLN A 194 3.70 9.55 -1.33
C GLN A 194 4.46 8.28 -0.96
N ARG A 195 4.00 7.63 0.12
CA ARG A 195 4.39 6.27 0.48
C ARG A 195 3.37 5.31 -0.12
N LEU A 196 3.79 4.53 -1.11
CA LEU A 196 2.95 3.55 -1.78
C LEU A 196 3.27 2.14 -1.29
N ARG A 197 2.24 1.36 -1.02
CA ARG A 197 2.34 -0.05 -0.67
C ARG A 197 1.90 -0.89 -1.87
N LEU A 198 2.70 -1.88 -2.27
CA LEU A 198 2.38 -2.75 -3.39
C LEU A 198 1.11 -3.54 -3.08
N ARG A 199 0.09 -3.37 -3.92
CA ARG A 199 -1.21 -4.01 -3.78
C ARG A 199 -1.07 -5.52 -3.91
N GLY A 200 -1.76 -6.24 -3.04
CA GLY A 200 -2.00 -7.67 -3.19
C GLY A 200 -0.85 -8.56 -2.77
N ILE A 201 0.23 -7.99 -2.22
CA ILE A 201 1.44 -8.72 -1.84
C ILE A 201 1.99 -8.25 -0.49
N ASP A 202 2.77 -9.13 0.13
CA ASP A 202 3.49 -8.88 1.36
C ASP A 202 4.91 -9.45 1.25
N THR A 203 5.91 -8.61 1.51
CA THR A 203 7.31 -9.02 1.52
C THR A 203 7.79 -9.32 2.93
N PRO A 204 8.74 -10.25 3.11
CA PRO A 204 9.30 -10.53 4.42
C PRO A 204 9.94 -9.28 5.04
N GLU A 205 9.94 -9.22 6.38
CA GLU A 205 10.52 -8.10 7.13
C GLU A 205 11.98 -7.83 6.73
N LEU A 206 12.36 -6.56 6.57
CA LEU A 206 13.67 -6.15 6.04
C LEU A 206 14.86 -6.70 6.85
N LYS A 207 14.65 -7.00 8.14
CA LYS A 207 15.68 -7.58 9.02
C LYS A 207 16.00 -9.04 8.69
N THR A 208 15.12 -9.75 7.97
CA THR A 208 15.33 -11.13 7.53
C THR A 208 16.20 -11.18 6.27
N ALA A 209 16.84 -12.32 6.01
CA ALA A 209 17.60 -12.51 4.78
C ALA A 209 16.70 -12.43 3.53
N GLU A 210 15.48 -12.96 3.61
CA GLU A 210 14.51 -12.91 2.51
C GLU A 210 14.03 -11.48 2.25
N GLY A 211 13.79 -10.69 3.29
CA GLY A 211 13.39 -9.28 3.18
C GLY A 211 14.47 -8.43 2.53
N ARG A 212 15.75 -8.64 2.88
CA ARG A 212 16.88 -8.00 2.20
C ARG A 212 16.97 -8.38 0.72
N ARG A 213 16.69 -9.64 0.38
CA ARG A 213 16.66 -10.09 -1.02
C ARG A 213 15.54 -9.43 -1.81
N ALA A 214 14.34 -9.35 -1.24
CA ALA A 214 13.20 -8.68 -1.87
C ALA A 214 13.48 -7.18 -2.07
N HIS A 215 14.04 -6.52 -1.05
CA HIS A 215 14.44 -5.11 -1.12
C HIS A 215 15.49 -4.86 -2.20
N ALA A 216 16.57 -5.64 -2.23
CA ALA A 216 17.63 -5.53 -3.24
C ALA A 216 17.08 -5.74 -4.66
N PHE A 217 16.21 -6.74 -4.86
CA PHE A 217 15.57 -6.97 -6.15
C PHE A 217 14.78 -5.76 -6.65
N VAL A 218 13.98 -5.13 -5.78
CA VAL A 218 13.20 -3.93 -6.15
C VAL A 218 14.12 -2.74 -6.41
N GLN A 219 15.18 -2.60 -5.61
CA GLN A 219 16.16 -1.54 -5.80
C GLN A 219 16.90 -1.69 -7.13
N ASP A 220 17.28 -2.90 -7.52
CA ASP A 220 17.93 -3.17 -8.80
C ASP A 220 16.97 -2.99 -9.97
N ALA A 221 15.72 -3.45 -9.84
CA ALA A 221 14.70 -3.33 -10.87
C ALA A 221 14.30 -1.88 -11.17
N LEU A 222 14.24 -1.02 -10.14
CA LEU A 222 13.74 0.35 -10.25
C LEU A 222 14.82 1.43 -10.21
N GLY A 223 16.00 1.13 -9.67
CA GLY A 223 17.00 2.14 -9.31
C GLY A 223 17.67 2.85 -10.49
N GLN A 224 17.63 2.27 -11.69
CA GLN A 224 18.18 2.87 -12.92
C GLN A 224 17.11 3.48 -13.82
N LEU A 225 15.85 3.52 -13.37
CA LEU A 225 14.74 4.02 -14.19
C LEU A 225 14.49 5.50 -13.92
N ASP A 226 14.26 6.26 -14.99
CA ASP A 226 13.88 7.66 -14.90
C ASP A 226 12.50 7.82 -14.24
N PHE A 227 11.60 6.87 -14.46
CA PHE A 227 10.26 6.86 -13.87
C PHE A 227 9.65 5.45 -13.85
N VAL A 228 8.57 5.33 -13.10
CA VAL A 228 7.63 4.21 -13.12
C VAL A 228 6.22 4.74 -13.34
N VAL A 229 5.31 3.87 -13.79
CA VAL A 229 3.88 4.18 -13.79
C VAL A 229 3.23 3.51 -12.59
N VAL A 230 2.50 4.28 -11.81
CA VAL A 230 1.78 3.79 -10.64
C VAL A 230 0.29 3.98 -10.84
N LYS A 231 -0.48 2.95 -10.51
CA LYS A 231 -1.92 3.07 -10.39
C LYS A 231 -2.32 2.90 -8.94
N THR A 232 -2.91 3.93 -8.37
CA THR A 232 -3.30 3.91 -6.96
C THR A 232 -4.75 3.51 -6.78
N ALA A 233 -5.01 2.88 -5.65
CA ALA A 233 -6.34 2.60 -5.12
C ALA A 233 -6.49 3.31 -3.77
N ARG A 234 -7.67 3.19 -3.15
CA ARG A 234 -7.94 3.80 -1.85
C ARG A 234 -6.86 3.42 -0.81
N PRO A 235 -6.59 4.30 0.17
CA PRO A 235 -5.68 4.01 1.25
C PRO A 235 -6.07 2.75 2.01
N ASP A 236 -5.07 2.03 2.51
CA ASP A 236 -5.26 0.96 3.48
C ASP A 236 -5.63 1.52 4.87
N LYS A 237 -5.85 0.63 5.85
CA LYS A 237 -6.16 1.00 7.24
C LYS A 237 -5.04 1.80 7.96
N TYR A 238 -3.89 1.98 7.33
CA TYR A 238 -2.75 2.77 7.82
C TYR A 238 -2.52 4.04 6.99
N ASP A 239 -3.52 4.45 6.21
CA ASP A 239 -3.49 5.63 5.35
C ASP A 239 -2.40 5.59 4.25
N ARG A 240 -1.96 4.38 3.86
CA ARG A 240 -1.02 4.21 2.75
C ARG A 240 -1.78 3.82 1.49
N TYR A 241 -1.50 4.51 0.39
CA TYR A 241 -2.11 4.16 -0.89
C TYR A 241 -1.61 2.80 -1.37
N LEU A 242 -2.54 1.91 -1.68
CA LEU A 242 -2.24 0.66 -2.36
C LEU A 242 -1.99 0.95 -3.84
N ALA A 243 -0.91 0.40 -4.40
CA ALA A 243 -0.50 0.68 -5.78
C ALA A 243 -0.15 -0.57 -6.58
N ASP A 244 -0.52 -0.54 -7.86
CA ASP A 244 0.08 -1.38 -8.88
C ASP A 244 1.21 -0.59 -9.55
N VAL A 245 2.41 -1.18 -9.61
CA VAL A 245 3.60 -0.52 -10.18
C VAL A 245 4.00 -1.20 -11.48
N PHE A 246 4.21 -0.38 -12.51
CA PHE A 246 4.58 -0.79 -13.85
C PHE A 246 5.88 -0.10 -14.27
N TYR A 247 6.78 -0.84 -14.88
CA TYR A 247 8.04 -0.32 -15.35
C TYR A 247 8.49 -1.01 -16.63
N LEU A 248 9.28 -0.34 -17.45
CA LEU A 248 9.86 -0.91 -18.67
C LEU A 248 11.23 -0.27 -18.92
N PRO A 249 12.35 -0.99 -18.67
CA PRO A 249 13.68 -0.44 -18.84
C PRO A 249 13.92 0.09 -20.27
N GLY A 250 14.49 1.29 -20.38
CA GLY A 250 14.80 1.94 -21.66
C GLY A 250 13.62 2.59 -22.39
N GLU A 251 12.39 2.43 -21.91
CA GLU A 251 11.21 3.09 -22.48
C GLU A 251 11.03 4.49 -21.90
N ARG A 252 10.77 5.47 -22.77
CA ARG A 252 10.55 6.88 -22.39
C ARG A 252 9.09 7.28 -22.46
N ASP A 253 8.26 6.53 -23.19
CA ASP A 253 6.83 6.77 -23.28
C ASP A 253 6.09 6.14 -22.09
N ALA A 254 5.64 7.00 -21.17
CA ALA A 254 4.87 6.58 -20.01
C ALA A 254 3.55 5.90 -20.36
N GLY A 255 2.90 6.26 -21.47
CA GLY A 255 1.69 5.59 -21.94
C GLY A 255 1.95 4.12 -22.29
N LYS A 256 3.09 3.85 -22.93
CA LYS A 256 3.52 2.48 -23.23
C LYS A 256 3.91 1.70 -21.98
N VAL A 257 4.60 2.32 -21.02
CA VAL A 257 4.87 1.71 -19.71
C VAL A 257 3.55 1.35 -18.99
N ALA A 258 2.55 2.23 -19.03
CA ALA A 258 1.24 1.99 -18.43
C ALA A 258 0.50 0.79 -19.07
N ALA A 259 0.60 0.63 -20.38
CA ALA A 259 -0.09 -0.42 -21.14
C ALA A 259 0.65 -1.78 -21.12
N GLU A 260 1.97 -1.77 -21.29
CA GLU A 260 2.77 -2.96 -21.59
C GLU A 260 3.86 -3.24 -20.55
N GLY A 261 4.15 -2.28 -19.67
CA GLY A 261 5.23 -2.40 -18.69
C GLY A 261 5.08 -3.60 -17.76
N VAL A 262 6.21 -4.11 -17.29
CA VAL A 262 6.31 -5.23 -16.35
C VAL A 262 5.59 -4.87 -15.05
N TYR A 263 4.70 -5.76 -14.60
CA TYR A 263 3.94 -5.58 -13.37
C TYR A 263 4.76 -6.08 -12.17
N LEU A 264 5.39 -5.14 -11.45
CA LEU A 264 6.32 -5.42 -10.35
C LEU A 264 5.69 -6.31 -9.26
N ASN A 265 4.46 -6.02 -8.84
CA ASN A 265 3.83 -6.75 -7.73
C ASN A 265 3.73 -8.25 -8.05
N ASN A 266 3.34 -8.61 -9.28
CA ASN A 266 3.24 -10.01 -9.68
C ASN A 266 4.62 -10.63 -9.98
N GLN A 267 5.59 -9.83 -10.39
CA GLN A 267 6.96 -10.29 -10.55
C GLN A 267 7.55 -10.74 -9.21
N LEU A 268 7.35 -9.97 -8.14
CA LEU A 268 7.78 -10.36 -6.79
C LEU A 268 7.15 -11.69 -6.32
N LEU A 269 5.90 -11.98 -6.72
CA LEU A 269 5.27 -13.28 -6.45
C LEU A 269 5.93 -14.42 -7.24
N LYS A 270 6.20 -14.20 -8.53
CA LYS A 270 6.83 -15.20 -9.40
C LYS A 270 8.24 -15.56 -8.95
N GLU A 271 9.00 -14.57 -8.48
CA GLU A 271 10.36 -14.76 -7.95
C GLU A 271 10.38 -15.32 -6.52
N GLY A 272 9.20 -15.57 -5.91
CA GLY A 272 9.09 -16.07 -4.54
C GLY A 272 9.50 -15.06 -3.45
N LEU A 273 9.70 -13.80 -3.83
CA LEU A 273 10.13 -12.70 -2.95
C LEU A 273 8.99 -12.10 -2.13
N ALA A 274 7.74 -12.40 -2.49
CA ALA A 274 6.55 -11.97 -1.76
C ALA A 274 5.53 -13.09 -1.63
N SER A 275 4.64 -12.96 -0.64
CA SER A 275 3.42 -13.75 -0.50
C SER A 275 2.22 -12.96 -1.01
N ALA A 276 1.24 -13.63 -1.62
CA ALA A 276 0.02 -12.96 -2.03
C ALA A 276 -0.89 -12.69 -0.82
N PHE A 277 -1.48 -11.50 -0.79
CA PHE A 277 -2.38 -11.06 0.25
C PHE A 277 -3.65 -10.50 -0.39
N VAL A 278 -4.79 -11.14 -0.17
CA VAL A 278 -6.08 -10.61 -0.64
C VAL A 278 -6.60 -9.63 0.40
N VAL A 279 -6.52 -8.34 0.09
CA VAL A 279 -7.31 -7.33 0.82
C VAL A 279 -8.77 -7.62 0.47
N GLY A 280 -9.59 -7.95 1.47
CA GLY A 280 -11.03 -8.14 1.30
C GLY A 280 -11.65 -6.98 0.53
N ALA A 281 -12.49 -7.32 -0.43
CA ALA A 281 -13.18 -6.40 -1.34
C ALA A 281 -14.01 -5.35 -0.60
#